data_AF-A0A2D7VX54-F1
#
_entry.id   AF-A0A2D7VX54-F1
#
_cell.length_a   1.000
_cell.length_b   1.000
_cell.length_c   1.000
_cell.angle_alpha   90.00
_cell.angle_beta   90.00
_cell.angle_gamma   90.00
#
_symmetry.space_group_name_H-M   'P 1'
#
loop_
_entity.id
_entity.type
_entity.pdbx_description
1 polymer ?
#
loop_
_entity_poly.entity_id
_entity_poly.type
_entity_poly.pdbx_seq_one_letter_code
_entity_poly.pdbx_strand_id
1 'polypeptide(L)'
;MPYFVHLAPKSANAKTGPIPVSTTEEKTCPRTCPFRGGGCYANSGPLKLHWTRVSTGERNMSWRAFCDAVAAMPAGTLWRHNQAGDLPGKWDYIDANALFDLLSANRGRRGFTYTHKPPTPRNADKIMAANAAGFTVNLSANNPRHADKLAALNIGPVCAVVPDENTTQTPEGRPIEICPAQTDATGQTTCLTCQKCQDANRQNIIGFIPHGTQRKKAQSIASKGKKQ
;
A
#
# COMPACT_ATOMS: atom_id res chain seq x y z
N MET A 1 -9.25 14.90 11.01
CA MET A 1 -9.78 15.67 9.85
C MET A 1 -10.79 14.82 9.08
N PRO A 2 -11.76 15.38 8.35
CA PRO A 2 -12.60 14.56 7.48
C PRO A 2 -11.76 14.00 6.31
N TYR A 3 -11.93 12.70 6.04
CA TYR A 3 -11.31 12.01 4.91
C TYR A 3 -12.37 11.54 3.93
N PHE A 4 -12.14 11.79 2.64
CA PHE A 4 -12.92 11.17 1.59
C PHE A 4 -12.35 9.81 1.25
N VAL A 5 -13.20 8.80 1.41
CA VAL A 5 -12.87 7.41 1.11
C VAL A 5 -13.95 6.83 0.24
N HIS A 6 -13.61 5.90 -0.63
CA HIS A 6 -14.56 5.01 -1.27
C HIS A 6 -14.13 3.58 -1.02
N LEU A 7 -15.05 2.74 -0.55
CA LEU A 7 -14.86 1.30 -0.43
C LEU A 7 -15.61 0.61 -1.58
N ALA A 8 -14.90 -0.20 -2.36
CA ALA A 8 -15.50 -1.17 -3.25
C ALA A 8 -15.60 -2.50 -2.49
N PRO A 9 -16.81 -2.97 -2.10
CA PRO A 9 -16.96 -4.22 -1.34
C PRO A 9 -16.45 -5.45 -2.10
N LYS A 10 -16.54 -5.41 -3.44
CA LYS A 10 -15.97 -6.40 -4.35
C LYS A 10 -15.14 -5.68 -5.40
N SER A 11 -13.82 -5.86 -5.35
CA SER A 11 -12.91 -5.23 -6.29
C SER A 11 -13.00 -5.86 -7.68
N ALA A 12 -12.90 -5.02 -8.72
CA ALA A 12 -12.72 -5.44 -10.12
C ALA A 12 -11.23 -5.49 -10.51
N ASN A 13 -10.31 -5.20 -9.60
CA ASN A 13 -8.87 -5.29 -9.87
C ASN A 13 -8.45 -6.76 -9.87
N ALA A 14 -8.07 -7.26 -11.05
CA ALA A 14 -7.62 -8.64 -11.24
C ALA A 14 -6.54 -9.06 -10.22
N LYS A 15 -5.58 -8.18 -9.90
CA LYS A 15 -4.49 -8.48 -8.96
C LYS A 15 -4.97 -8.71 -7.53
N THR A 16 -6.05 -8.04 -7.11
CA THR A 16 -6.57 -8.22 -5.76
C THR A 16 -7.50 -9.41 -5.65
N GLY A 17 -8.07 -9.85 -6.77
CA GLY A 17 -9.26 -10.71 -6.76
C GLY A 17 -10.46 -9.94 -6.17
N PRO A 18 -11.54 -10.64 -5.81
CA PRO A 18 -12.80 -10.04 -5.38
C PRO A 18 -12.79 -9.54 -3.91
N ILE A 19 -11.62 -9.29 -3.31
CA ILE A 19 -11.56 -8.74 -1.94
C ILE A 19 -12.09 -7.30 -1.90
N PRO A 20 -12.55 -6.82 -0.73
CA PRO A 20 -12.85 -5.40 -0.55
C PRO A 20 -11.59 -4.54 -0.70
N VAL A 21 -11.72 -3.45 -1.43
CA VAL A 21 -10.61 -2.50 -1.68
C VAL A 21 -11.10 -1.09 -1.51
N SER A 22 -10.38 -0.29 -0.72
CA SER A 22 -10.68 1.13 -0.55
C SER A 22 -9.76 2.04 -1.38
N THR A 23 -10.20 3.28 -1.56
CA THR A 23 -9.47 4.39 -2.17
C THR A 23 -9.62 5.60 -1.28
N THR A 24 -8.53 6.30 -0.95
CA THR A 24 -8.55 7.51 -0.14
C THR A 24 -8.08 8.69 -0.98
N GLU A 25 -8.63 9.88 -0.76
CA GLU A 25 -8.28 11.10 -1.48
C GLU A 25 -6.77 11.43 -1.55
N GLU A 26 -6.38 12.20 -2.57
CA GLU A 26 -4.97 12.54 -2.86
C GLU A 26 -4.24 13.19 -1.69
N LYS A 27 -4.90 14.00 -0.87
CA LYS A 27 -4.23 14.76 0.22
C LYS A 27 -3.56 13.87 1.27
N THR A 28 -3.94 12.59 1.35
CA THR A 28 -3.30 11.64 2.25
C THR A 28 -1.94 11.18 1.76
N CYS A 29 -1.66 11.27 0.45
CA CYS A 29 -0.34 10.94 -0.10
C CYS A 29 0.75 11.90 0.42
N PRO A 30 1.92 11.39 0.78
CA PRO A 30 3.04 12.21 1.25
C PRO A 30 3.64 13.05 0.12
N ARG A 31 4.11 14.25 0.48
CA ARG A 31 4.81 15.15 -0.45
C ARG A 31 6.19 14.62 -0.80
N THR A 32 6.79 13.85 0.12
CA THR A 32 8.10 13.20 -0.08
C THR A 32 8.06 11.99 -1.01
N CYS A 33 6.87 11.48 -1.40
CA CYS A 33 6.79 10.34 -2.31
C CYS A 33 7.38 10.70 -3.68
N PRO A 34 8.47 10.03 -4.12
CA PRO A 34 9.11 10.37 -5.39
C PRO A 34 8.25 9.99 -6.60
N PHE A 35 7.26 9.11 -6.41
CA PHE A 35 6.31 8.74 -7.46
C PHE A 35 5.20 9.79 -7.65
N ARG A 36 5.04 10.75 -6.74
CA ARG A 36 4.11 11.87 -6.91
C ARG A 36 4.56 12.71 -8.10
N GLY A 37 3.78 12.69 -9.19
CA GLY A 37 4.19 13.25 -10.49
C GLY A 37 5.30 12.48 -11.23
N GLY A 38 6.06 11.64 -10.51
CA GLY A 38 7.21 10.88 -11.00
C GLY A 38 6.97 9.39 -11.31
N GLY A 39 5.72 8.93 -11.44
CA GLY A 39 5.43 7.55 -11.84
C GLY A 39 4.36 6.82 -11.03
N CYS A 40 3.61 7.53 -10.17
CA CYS A 40 2.54 6.93 -9.38
C CYS A 40 1.50 6.23 -10.29
N TYR A 41 1.21 4.97 -9.95
CA TYR A 41 0.23 4.15 -10.66
C TYR A 41 -1.16 4.81 -10.70
N ALA A 42 -1.57 5.46 -9.61
CA ALA A 42 -2.86 6.14 -9.50
C ALA A 42 -3.01 7.38 -10.39
N ASN A 43 -1.93 7.89 -10.98
CA ASN A 43 -1.95 9.07 -11.86
C ASN A 43 -2.31 8.73 -13.31
N SER A 44 -2.81 7.53 -13.61
CA SER A 44 -3.12 7.12 -14.98
C SER A 44 -4.37 6.25 -15.11
N GLY A 45 -4.93 6.25 -16.33
CA GLY A 45 -6.03 5.36 -16.73
C GLY A 45 -7.32 5.54 -15.93
N PRO A 46 -8.17 4.50 -15.90
CA PRO A 46 -9.44 4.52 -15.16
C PRO A 46 -9.27 4.79 -13.66
N LEU A 47 -8.16 4.34 -13.06
CA LEU A 47 -7.87 4.59 -11.65
C LEU A 47 -7.72 6.08 -11.37
N LYS A 48 -7.06 6.85 -12.25
CA LYS A 48 -6.97 8.30 -12.10
C LYS A 48 -8.35 8.95 -12.05
N LEU A 49 -9.23 8.62 -12.99
CA LEU A 49 -10.58 9.17 -13.05
C LEU A 49 -11.36 8.85 -11.76
N HIS A 50 -11.29 7.60 -11.29
CA HIS A 50 -11.90 7.21 -10.04
C HIS A 50 -11.31 7.97 -8.85
N TRP A 51 -9.99 8.06 -8.77
CA TRP A 51 -9.29 8.72 -7.66
C TRP A 51 -9.54 10.24 -7.62
N THR A 52 -9.66 10.89 -8.78
CA THR A 52 -10.11 12.28 -8.88
C THR A 52 -11.50 12.44 -8.27
N ARG A 53 -12.48 11.59 -8.64
CA ARG A 53 -13.84 11.64 -8.08
C ARG A 53 -13.88 11.39 -6.57
N VAL A 54 -13.02 10.53 -6.04
CA VAL A 54 -12.88 10.36 -4.58
C VAL A 54 -12.33 11.64 -3.95
N SER A 55 -11.31 12.24 -4.57
CA SER A 55 -10.61 13.43 -4.06
C SER A 55 -11.43 14.71 -4.16
N THR A 56 -12.32 14.84 -5.15
CA THR A 56 -13.27 15.96 -5.28
C THR A 56 -14.54 15.75 -4.45
N GLY A 57 -14.69 14.58 -3.83
CA GLY A 57 -15.87 14.24 -3.05
C GLY A 57 -17.08 13.76 -3.88
N GLU A 58 -16.98 13.67 -5.21
CA GLU A 58 -18.07 13.16 -6.06
C GLU A 58 -18.39 11.67 -5.81
N ARG A 59 -17.39 10.88 -5.39
CA ARG A 59 -17.54 9.45 -5.08
C ARG A 59 -16.87 9.14 -3.76
N ASN A 60 -17.52 9.50 -2.65
CA ASN A 60 -16.98 9.29 -1.32
C ASN A 60 -18.04 8.81 -0.31
N MET A 61 -17.53 8.32 0.83
CA MET A 61 -18.21 8.21 2.10
C MET A 61 -17.32 8.85 3.18
N SER A 62 -17.92 9.19 4.31
CA SER A 62 -17.18 9.72 5.46
C SER A 62 -16.23 8.66 6.04
N TRP A 63 -15.17 9.11 6.71
CA TRP A 63 -14.24 8.21 7.41
C TRP A 63 -14.94 7.28 8.41
N ARG A 64 -15.94 7.83 9.12
CA ARG A 64 -16.75 7.06 10.08
C ARG A 64 -17.54 5.96 9.36
N ALA A 65 -18.28 6.30 8.31
CA ALA A 65 -19.04 5.31 7.53
C ALA A 65 -18.12 4.26 6.89
N PHE A 66 -16.92 4.64 6.48
CA PHE A 66 -15.90 3.70 6.02
C PHE A 66 -15.47 2.74 7.13
N CYS A 67 -15.16 3.23 8.33
CA CYS A 67 -14.82 2.38 9.48
C CYS A 67 -15.97 1.45 9.87
N ASP A 68 -17.22 1.94 9.88
CA ASP A 68 -18.40 1.13 10.15
C ASP A 68 -18.54 -0.01 9.12
N ALA A 69 -18.31 0.29 7.83
CA ALA A 69 -18.34 -0.72 6.77
C ALA A 69 -17.21 -1.76 6.89
N VAL A 70 -16.00 -1.37 7.33
CA VAL A 70 -14.91 -2.32 7.61
C VAL A 70 -15.25 -3.19 8.83
N ALA A 71 -15.82 -2.61 9.88
CA ALA A 71 -16.22 -3.34 11.07
C ALA A 71 -17.32 -4.37 10.80
N ALA A 72 -18.23 -4.07 9.85
CA ALA A 72 -19.32 -4.93 9.43
C ALA A 72 -18.89 -6.09 8.51
N MET A 73 -17.63 -6.14 8.05
CA MET A 73 -17.14 -7.27 7.25
C MET A 73 -17.15 -8.56 8.09
N PRO A 74 -17.42 -9.72 7.48
CA PRO A 74 -17.30 -11.01 8.15
C PRO A 74 -15.93 -11.19 8.82
N ALA A 75 -15.89 -11.90 9.94
CA ALA A 75 -14.63 -12.19 10.62
C ALA A 75 -13.63 -12.88 9.69
N GLY A 76 -12.36 -12.53 9.79
CA GLY A 76 -11.29 -13.05 8.95
C GLY A 76 -11.23 -12.47 7.53
N THR A 77 -12.13 -11.56 7.14
CA THR A 77 -12.14 -10.97 5.80
C THR A 77 -10.80 -10.32 5.48
N LEU A 78 -10.15 -10.82 4.42
CA LEU A 78 -8.99 -10.18 3.81
C LEU A 78 -9.46 -8.99 2.99
N TRP A 79 -8.87 -7.83 3.21
CA TRP A 79 -9.22 -6.62 2.49
C TRP A 79 -8.02 -5.69 2.36
N ARG A 80 -8.05 -4.80 1.37
CA ARG A 80 -6.94 -3.86 1.09
C ARG A 80 -7.37 -2.42 1.29
N HIS A 81 -6.67 -1.74 2.17
CA HIS A 81 -6.60 -0.29 2.18
C HIS A 81 -5.26 0.09 1.57
N ASN A 82 -5.08 0.79 0.49
CA ASN A 82 -5.99 1.24 -0.52
C ASN A 82 -5.34 0.93 -1.90
N GLN A 83 -6.09 1.13 -2.97
CA GLN A 83 -5.55 1.08 -4.34
C GLN A 83 -4.96 2.42 -4.79
N ALA A 84 -5.40 3.52 -4.18
CA ALA A 84 -4.86 4.86 -4.34
C ALA A 84 -5.14 5.69 -3.07
N GLY A 85 -4.31 6.70 -2.83
CA GLY A 85 -4.17 7.36 -1.53
C GLY A 85 -3.07 6.71 -0.68
N ASP A 86 -2.96 7.17 0.56
CA ASP A 86 -2.10 6.61 1.61
C ASP A 86 -2.90 6.59 2.95
N LEU A 87 -2.27 6.17 4.04
CA LEU A 87 -2.81 6.20 5.40
C LEU A 87 -3.46 7.55 5.75
N PRO A 88 -4.49 7.57 6.62
CA PRO A 88 -5.14 8.82 7.00
C PRO A 88 -4.13 9.81 7.58
N GLY A 89 -4.28 11.06 7.20
CA GLY A 89 -3.34 12.12 7.54
C GLY A 89 -3.25 13.17 6.44
N LYS A 90 -2.25 14.04 6.54
CA LYS A 90 -2.02 15.08 5.55
C LYS A 90 -0.55 15.08 5.20
N TRP A 91 -0.25 14.90 3.91
CA TRP A 91 1.12 14.83 3.40
C TRP A 91 1.93 13.77 4.16
N ASP A 92 3.02 14.17 4.79
CA ASP A 92 4.00 13.26 5.39
C ASP A 92 3.58 12.77 6.78
N TYR A 93 2.44 13.23 7.30
CA TYR A 93 1.96 12.90 8.65
C TYR A 93 0.84 11.86 8.61
N ILE A 94 0.85 10.94 9.57
CA ILE A 94 -0.27 10.05 9.90
C ILE A 94 -1.15 10.70 10.98
N ASP A 95 -2.45 10.77 10.74
CA ASP A 95 -3.46 11.15 11.75
C ASP A 95 -3.70 9.96 12.69
N ALA A 96 -3.32 10.14 13.96
CA ALA A 96 -3.35 9.08 14.97
C ALA A 96 -4.77 8.60 15.27
N ASN A 97 -5.72 9.54 15.36
CA ASN A 97 -7.09 9.24 15.76
C ASN A 97 -7.78 8.47 14.65
N ALA A 98 -7.64 8.94 13.41
CA ALA A 98 -8.22 8.26 12.26
C ALA A 98 -7.59 6.89 12.00
N LEU A 99 -6.28 6.73 12.24
CA LEU A 99 -5.65 5.41 12.22
C LEU A 99 -6.24 4.51 13.31
N PHE A 100 -6.38 5.00 14.55
CA PHE A 100 -6.96 4.24 15.66
C PHE A 100 -8.41 3.78 15.38
N ASP A 101 -9.24 4.65 14.80
CA ASP A 101 -10.59 4.29 14.36
C ASP A 101 -10.55 3.13 13.37
N LEU A 102 -9.62 3.19 12.41
CA LEU A 102 -9.45 2.13 11.43
C LEU A 102 -8.92 0.83 12.04
N LEU A 103 -7.99 0.90 13.00
CA LEU A 103 -7.50 -0.29 13.71
C LEU A 103 -8.63 -0.96 14.51
N SER A 104 -9.45 -0.16 15.18
CA SER A 104 -10.64 -0.64 15.89
C SER A 104 -11.63 -1.31 14.92
N ALA A 105 -11.90 -0.66 13.79
CA ALA A 105 -12.71 -1.21 12.71
C ALA A 105 -12.06 -2.42 12.02
N ASN A 106 -10.75 -2.62 12.08
CA ASN A 106 -10.09 -3.80 11.53
C ASN A 106 -10.03 -4.98 12.51
N ARG A 107 -10.36 -4.82 13.80
CA ARG A 107 -10.23 -5.91 14.79
C ARG A 107 -10.98 -7.18 14.39
N GLY A 108 -10.26 -8.28 14.12
CA GLY A 108 -10.84 -9.53 13.65
C GLY A 108 -11.07 -9.60 12.13
N ARG A 109 -10.68 -8.57 11.39
CA ARG A 109 -10.48 -8.56 9.94
C ARG A 109 -8.98 -8.64 9.64
N ARG A 110 -8.63 -8.89 8.38
CA ARG A 110 -7.25 -9.06 7.91
C ARG A 110 -6.90 -7.96 6.92
N GLY A 111 -6.99 -6.71 7.37
CA GLY A 111 -6.65 -5.55 6.53
C GLY A 111 -5.15 -5.41 6.31
N PHE A 112 -4.77 -4.95 5.13
CA PHE A 112 -3.39 -4.56 4.83
C PHE A 112 -3.32 -3.32 3.94
N THR A 113 -2.18 -2.64 4.00
CA THR A 113 -1.90 -1.40 3.28
C THR A 113 -0.44 -1.22 2.90
N TYR A 114 -0.19 -0.19 2.11
CA TYR A 114 1.13 0.26 1.70
C TYR A 114 1.23 1.74 2.04
N THR A 115 2.34 2.15 2.62
CA THR A 115 2.57 3.57 2.93
C THR A 115 3.90 4.05 2.38
N HIS A 116 3.87 5.21 1.72
CA HIS A 116 5.07 5.98 1.39
C HIS A 116 5.35 7.08 2.42
N LYS A 117 4.51 7.22 3.47
CA LYS A 117 4.75 8.25 4.49
C LYS A 117 6.09 7.97 5.16
N PRO A 118 6.94 9.00 5.33
CA PRO A 118 8.26 8.79 5.89
C PRO A 118 8.12 8.25 7.32
N PRO A 119 8.89 7.22 7.70
CA PRO A 119 8.86 6.66 9.05
C PRO A 119 9.65 7.55 10.02
N THR A 120 9.25 8.82 10.12
CA THR A 120 9.70 9.72 11.19
C THR A 120 9.35 9.10 12.54
N PRO A 121 10.00 9.46 13.66
CA PRO A 121 9.66 8.90 14.97
C PRO A 121 8.15 8.94 15.27
N ARG A 122 7.49 10.06 14.92
CA ARG A 122 6.04 10.22 15.07
C ARG A 122 5.22 9.21 14.26
N ASN A 123 5.64 8.85 13.06
CA ASN A 123 4.92 7.90 12.20
C ASN A 123 5.31 6.45 12.51
N ALA A 124 6.56 6.21 12.88
CA ALA A 124 7.10 4.87 13.13
C ALA A 124 6.31 4.13 14.21
N ASP A 125 6.03 4.78 15.34
CA ASP A 125 5.23 4.18 16.43
C ASP A 125 3.83 3.77 15.98
N LYS A 126 3.21 4.55 15.09
CA LYS A 126 1.86 4.29 14.56
C LYS A 126 1.85 3.12 13.60
N ILE A 127 2.87 3.01 12.75
CA ILE A 127 3.06 1.90 11.82
C ILE A 127 3.28 0.61 12.61
N MET A 128 4.15 0.65 13.61
CA MET A 128 4.43 -0.49 14.49
C MET A 128 3.17 -0.94 15.24
N ALA A 129 2.42 0.01 15.83
CA ALA A 129 1.18 -0.28 16.54
C ALA A 129 0.10 -0.88 15.61
N ALA A 130 0.00 -0.39 14.37
CA ALA A 130 -0.94 -0.93 13.38
C ALA A 130 -0.63 -2.39 13.03
N ASN A 131 0.65 -2.69 12.76
CA ASN A 131 1.10 -4.05 12.49
C ASN A 131 0.85 -4.98 13.68
N ALA A 132 1.15 -4.54 14.90
CA ALA A 132 0.87 -5.30 16.13
C ALA A 132 -0.64 -5.54 16.36
N ALA A 133 -1.50 -4.63 15.90
CA ALA A 133 -2.96 -4.74 15.98
C ALA A 133 -3.59 -5.59 14.87
N GLY A 134 -2.80 -6.20 13.97
CA GLY A 134 -3.29 -7.06 12.89
C GLY A 134 -3.80 -6.30 11.65
N PHE A 135 -3.48 -5.00 11.54
CA PHE A 135 -3.65 -4.24 10.29
C PHE A 135 -2.28 -4.01 9.65
N THR A 136 -1.95 -4.82 8.66
CA THR A 136 -0.58 -4.90 8.14
C THR A 136 -0.23 -3.68 7.29
N VAL A 137 0.64 -2.81 7.78
CA VAL A 137 1.18 -1.66 7.08
C VAL A 137 2.53 -2.02 6.47
N ASN A 138 2.56 -2.17 5.16
CA ASN A 138 3.77 -2.41 4.39
C ASN A 138 4.50 -1.09 4.12
N LEU A 139 5.77 -1.01 4.50
CA LEU A 139 6.63 0.12 4.18
C LEU A 139 7.01 0.08 2.70
N SER A 140 6.63 1.11 1.94
CA SER A 140 6.88 1.16 0.50
C SER A 140 8.22 1.81 0.17
N ALA A 141 9.23 0.99 -0.06
CA ALA A 141 10.50 1.42 -0.58
C ALA A 141 10.43 1.80 -2.06
N ASN A 142 11.26 2.77 -2.43
CA ASN A 142 11.30 3.31 -3.78
C ASN A 142 12.18 2.47 -4.71
N ASN A 143 13.09 1.68 -4.11
CA ASN A 143 14.06 0.82 -4.74
C ASN A 143 14.68 -0.14 -3.68
N PRO A 144 15.44 -1.17 -4.09
CA PRO A 144 16.04 -2.14 -3.15
C PRO A 144 16.92 -1.52 -2.06
N ARG A 145 17.72 -0.49 -2.39
CA ARG A 145 18.56 0.23 -1.40
C ARG A 145 17.72 0.96 -0.35
N HIS A 146 16.60 1.57 -0.74
CA HIS A 146 15.67 2.16 0.22
C HIS A 146 15.01 1.08 1.08
N ALA A 147 14.76 -0.10 0.52
CA ALA A 147 14.17 -1.23 1.24
C ALA A 147 15.06 -1.68 2.40
N ASP A 148 16.39 -1.70 2.23
CA ASP A 148 17.32 -1.99 3.32
C ASP A 148 17.16 -1.02 4.50
N LYS A 149 17.10 0.29 4.21
CA LYS A 149 16.90 1.32 5.23
C LYS A 149 15.57 1.15 5.98
N LEU A 150 14.49 0.81 5.26
CA LEU A 150 13.18 0.60 5.88
C LEU A 150 13.13 -0.69 6.70
N ALA A 151 13.76 -1.77 6.20
CA ALA A 151 13.82 -3.04 6.90
C ALA A 151 14.61 -2.95 8.20
N ALA A 152 15.69 -2.15 8.23
CA ALA A 152 16.49 -1.91 9.43
C ALA A 152 15.71 -1.23 10.58
N LEU A 153 14.56 -0.58 10.29
CA LEU A 153 13.72 0.04 11.32
C LEU A 153 12.94 -0.98 12.15
N ASN A 154 12.72 -2.20 11.62
CA ASN A 154 11.98 -3.26 12.29
C ASN A 154 10.58 -2.86 12.82
N ILE A 155 9.85 -2.02 12.08
CA ILE A 155 8.50 -1.54 12.45
C ILE A 155 7.36 -2.17 11.62
N GLY A 156 7.71 -3.03 10.65
CA GLY A 156 6.74 -3.66 9.76
C GLY A 156 7.37 -4.31 8.52
N PRO A 157 6.60 -5.07 7.75
CA PRO A 157 7.08 -5.68 6.52
C PRO A 157 7.37 -4.63 5.46
N VAL A 158 8.30 -4.94 4.56
CA VAL A 158 8.74 -4.02 3.50
C VAL A 158 8.29 -4.53 2.13
N CYS A 159 7.93 -3.58 1.27
CA CYS A 159 7.75 -3.77 -0.16
C CYS A 159 8.69 -2.82 -0.89
N ALA A 160 9.12 -3.17 -2.10
CA ALA A 160 9.98 -2.31 -2.89
C ALA A 160 9.53 -2.28 -4.34
N VAL A 161 9.57 -1.10 -4.97
CA VAL A 161 9.58 -1.05 -6.43
C VAL A 161 10.94 -1.53 -6.92
N VAL A 162 10.99 -2.52 -7.79
CA VAL A 162 12.25 -3.12 -8.28
C VAL A 162 12.48 -2.80 -9.76
N PRO A 163 13.74 -2.76 -10.22
CA PRO A 163 14.04 -2.52 -11.62
C PRO A 163 13.41 -3.54 -12.57
N ASP A 164 13.43 -4.82 -12.22
CA ASP A 164 13.00 -5.92 -13.06
C ASP A 164 12.76 -7.19 -12.22
N GLU A 165 12.23 -8.23 -12.86
CA GLU A 165 11.95 -9.55 -12.29
C GLU A 165 13.19 -10.29 -11.79
N ASN A 166 14.39 -9.93 -12.27
CA ASN A 166 15.65 -10.56 -11.87
C ASN A 166 16.22 -9.97 -10.58
N THR A 167 15.57 -8.95 -10.03
CA THR A 167 15.98 -8.32 -8.77
C THR A 167 15.52 -9.17 -7.59
N THR A 168 16.28 -10.21 -7.27
CA THR A 168 15.96 -11.21 -6.24
C THR A 168 16.53 -10.90 -4.85
N GLN A 169 17.40 -9.90 -4.72
CA GLN A 169 17.96 -9.46 -3.44
C GLN A 169 18.22 -7.94 -3.41
N THR A 170 18.28 -7.37 -2.21
CA THR A 170 18.75 -6.00 -1.97
C THR A 170 20.28 -5.92 -1.91
N PRO A 171 20.89 -4.71 -1.95
CA PRO A 171 22.33 -4.54 -1.75
C PRO A 171 22.89 -5.11 -0.43
N GLU A 172 22.11 -5.11 0.64
CA GLU A 172 22.48 -5.75 1.92
C GLU A 172 22.06 -7.24 2.01
N GLY A 173 21.67 -7.85 0.89
CA GLY A 173 21.41 -9.29 0.81
C GLY A 173 20.03 -9.74 1.31
N ARG A 174 19.09 -8.82 1.53
CA ARG A 174 17.72 -9.20 1.94
C ARG A 174 16.99 -9.83 0.75
N PRO A 175 16.32 -10.98 0.92
CA PRO A 175 15.63 -11.66 -0.17
C PRO A 175 14.44 -10.84 -0.65
N ILE A 176 14.28 -10.76 -1.98
CA ILE A 176 13.15 -10.15 -2.66
C ILE A 176 12.39 -11.24 -3.42
N GLU A 177 11.10 -11.36 -3.14
CA GLU A 177 10.17 -12.13 -3.95
C GLU A 177 9.33 -11.16 -4.78
N ILE A 178 9.37 -11.30 -6.11
CA ILE A 178 8.50 -10.51 -6.98
C ILE A 178 7.05 -10.88 -6.70
N CYS A 179 6.17 -9.88 -6.62
CA CYS A 179 4.74 -10.08 -6.39
C CYS A 179 4.19 -11.16 -7.34
N PRO A 180 3.71 -12.31 -6.82
CA PRO A 180 3.30 -13.43 -7.66
C PRO A 180 2.19 -13.07 -8.66
N ALA A 181 1.30 -12.14 -8.30
CA ALA A 181 0.24 -11.64 -9.19
C ALA A 181 0.78 -10.78 -10.37
N GLN A 182 2.08 -10.47 -10.44
CA GLN A 182 2.70 -9.83 -11.60
C GLN A 182 3.43 -10.81 -12.53
N THR A 183 3.82 -11.97 -12.01
CA THR A 183 4.62 -12.96 -12.74
C THR A 183 3.82 -14.19 -13.12
N ASP A 184 2.66 -14.41 -12.49
CA ASP A 184 1.75 -15.48 -12.85
C ASP A 184 1.08 -15.22 -14.20
N ALA A 185 1.58 -15.91 -15.23
CA ALA A 185 1.04 -15.85 -16.59
C ALA A 185 -0.37 -16.44 -16.71
N THR A 186 -0.82 -17.27 -15.76
CA THR A 186 -2.18 -17.85 -15.77
C THR A 186 -3.24 -16.87 -15.27
N GLY A 187 -2.82 -15.81 -14.56
CA GLY A 187 -3.72 -14.83 -13.97
C GLY A 187 -4.56 -15.34 -12.79
N GLN A 188 -4.25 -16.52 -12.24
CA GLN A 188 -4.99 -17.13 -11.13
C GLN A 188 -4.53 -16.60 -9.77
N THR A 189 -3.29 -16.14 -9.67
CA THR A 189 -2.70 -15.62 -8.45
C THR A 189 -3.17 -14.20 -8.20
N THR A 190 -3.85 -14.01 -7.07
CA THR A 190 -4.40 -12.73 -6.63
C THR A 190 -4.01 -12.48 -5.18
N CYS A 191 -4.25 -11.27 -4.65
CA CYS A 191 -4.08 -11.03 -3.22
C CYS A 191 -4.93 -11.98 -2.37
N LEU A 192 -6.12 -12.36 -2.85
CA LEU A 192 -6.99 -13.33 -2.16
C LEU A 192 -6.31 -14.69 -1.94
N THR A 193 -5.61 -15.18 -2.95
CA THR A 193 -4.94 -16.49 -2.89
C THR A 193 -3.53 -16.41 -2.31
N CYS A 194 -2.81 -15.31 -2.55
CA CYS A 194 -1.42 -15.14 -2.14
C CYS A 194 -1.24 -14.67 -0.69
N GLN A 195 -2.01 -13.66 -0.25
CA GLN A 195 -2.05 -13.11 1.11
C GLN A 195 -0.72 -12.61 1.74
N LYS A 196 0.43 -12.73 1.07
CA LYS A 196 1.76 -12.33 1.60
C LYS A 196 1.81 -10.89 2.08
N CYS A 197 1.18 -9.95 1.38
CA CYS A 197 1.16 -8.55 1.79
C CYS A 197 0.37 -8.27 3.08
N GLN A 198 -0.49 -9.22 3.51
CA GLN A 198 -1.16 -9.18 4.80
C GLN A 198 -0.35 -9.90 5.89
N ASP A 199 0.54 -10.82 5.54
CA ASP A 199 1.45 -11.41 6.51
C ASP A 199 2.51 -10.38 6.94
N ALA A 200 2.39 -9.93 8.20
CA ALA A 200 3.32 -8.99 8.82
C ALA A 200 4.65 -9.63 9.22
N ASN A 201 4.68 -10.96 9.35
CA ASN A 201 5.84 -11.73 9.83
C ASN A 201 6.67 -12.33 8.70
N ARG A 202 6.30 -12.09 7.44
CA ARG A 202 7.07 -12.57 6.30
C ARG A 202 8.50 -12.02 6.34
N GLN A 203 9.45 -12.87 5.96
CA GLN A 203 10.88 -12.54 6.02
C GLN A 203 11.39 -11.85 4.77
N ASN A 204 10.65 -11.94 3.67
CA ASN A 204 11.06 -11.39 2.39
C ASN A 204 10.41 -10.04 2.07
N ILE A 205 11.13 -9.27 1.26
CA ILE A 205 10.60 -8.06 0.66
C ILE A 205 9.76 -8.46 -0.55
N ILE A 206 8.55 -7.90 -0.66
CA ILE A 206 7.75 -8.08 -1.89
C ILE A 206 8.17 -7.02 -2.90
N GLY A 207 8.70 -7.47 -4.04
CA GLY A 207 9.12 -6.65 -5.16
C GLY A 207 7.95 -6.35 -6.11
N PHE A 208 7.83 -5.09 -6.52
CA PHE A 208 6.85 -4.64 -7.52
C PHE A 208 7.54 -4.11 -8.77
N ILE A 209 7.26 -4.71 -9.92
CA ILE A 209 7.83 -4.28 -11.20
C ILE A 209 6.99 -3.10 -11.76
N PRO A 210 7.63 -1.98 -12.16
CA PRO A 210 6.97 -0.90 -12.88
C PRO A 210 6.20 -1.38 -14.12
N HIS A 211 4.95 -0.96 -14.25
CA HIS A 211 4.07 -1.35 -15.36
C HIS A 211 3.09 -0.22 -15.71
N GLY A 212 2.34 -0.41 -16.80
CA GLY A 212 1.39 0.58 -17.29
C GLY A 212 2.07 1.80 -17.94
N THR A 213 1.28 2.85 -18.18
CA THR A 213 1.70 4.04 -18.96
C THR A 213 2.79 4.85 -18.28
N GLN A 214 2.88 4.79 -16.94
CA GLN A 214 3.87 5.51 -16.14
C GLN A 214 5.15 4.69 -15.89
N ARG A 215 5.27 3.49 -16.49
CA ARG A 215 6.39 2.56 -16.27
C ARG A 215 7.75 3.23 -16.36
N LYS A 216 8.04 3.97 -17.44
CA LYS A 216 9.36 4.59 -17.66
C LYS A 216 9.77 5.54 -16.53
N LYS A 217 8.80 6.31 -15.99
CA LYS A 217 9.04 7.23 -14.88
C LYS A 217 9.29 6.49 -13.56
N ALA A 218 8.45 5.48 -13.26
CA ALA A 218 8.67 4.64 -12.08
C ALA A 218 9.99 3.85 -12.15
N GLN A 219 10.37 3.39 -13.34
CA GLN A 219 11.62 2.68 -13.60
C GLN A 219 12.85 3.53 -13.27
N SER A 220 12.83 4.82 -13.58
CA SER A 220 13.95 5.71 -13.31
C SER A 220 14.19 5.90 -11.81
N ILE A 221 13.14 5.80 -10.99
CA ILE A 221 13.24 5.82 -9.53
C ILE A 221 13.73 4.47 -9.00
N ALA A 222 13.19 3.37 -9.51
CA ALA A 222 13.56 2.01 -9.10
C ALA A 222 15.04 1.71 -9.38
N SER A 223 15.54 2.17 -10.53
CA SER A 223 16.91 1.89 -11.00
C SER A 223 18.00 2.60 -10.18
N LYS A 224 17.65 3.67 -9.44
CA LYS A 224 18.59 4.37 -8.52
C LYS A 224 19.06 3.49 -7.35
N GLY A 225 18.43 2.34 -7.14
CA GLY A 225 18.82 1.39 -6.09
C GLY A 225 19.83 0.34 -6.51
N LYS A 226 20.28 0.30 -7.78
CA LYS A 226 21.33 -0.65 -8.21
C LYS A 226 22.65 -0.37 -7.45
N LYS A 227 23.41 -1.42 -7.16
CA LYS A 227 24.80 -1.29 -6.71
C LYS A 227 25.55 -0.54 -7.82
N GLN A 228 26.29 0.51 -7.48
CA GLN A 228 27.36 1.00 -8.37
C GLN A 228 28.43 -0.08 -8.40
#